data_AF-A0ABD2Z2V2-F1
#
_entry.id   AF-A0ABD2Z2V2-F1
#
_cell.length_a   1.000
_cell.length_b   1.000
_cell.length_c   1.000
_cell.angle_alpha   90.00
_cell.angle_beta   90.00
_cell.angle_gamma   90.00
#
_symmetry.space_group_name_H-M   'P 1'
#
loop_
_entity.id
_entity.type
_entity.pdbx_description
1 polymer ?
#
loop_
_entity_poly.entity_id
_entity_poly.type
_entity_poly.pdbx_seq_one_letter_code
_entity_poly.pdbx_strand_id
1 'polypeptide(L)'
;MAASEGDKYRSYLSEEDVKNTTWRFGPPNYDAVNKLFEEGRTKIWPVGSLEEKVQRLVKTWEMELVHKANPDEYKTLDAKKFTLNVNGRKPLTLGETGDLGGSYNVFLQTAVPENFRIYNPANETAESSQKIFTSTFPRGFAVEILQVYSGPPVIVYKFRHWGFMEGPFKGHAPTGEMVEFFGLAIFELDGQSKIVKAEFFYDPGQLLEGLVKEKMSEEYKTETASSCPFISAA
;
A
#
# COMPACT_ATOMS: atom_id res chain seq x y z
N MET A 1 7.91 23.05 -25.81
CA MET A 1 6.87 23.41 -24.82
C MET A 1 6.04 22.15 -24.57
N ALA A 2 6.53 21.27 -23.70
CA ALA A 2 5.75 20.11 -23.27
C ALA A 2 5.00 20.54 -22.00
N ALA A 3 3.67 20.49 -22.03
CA ALA A 3 2.89 20.65 -20.82
C ALA A 3 3.35 19.58 -19.82
N SER A 4 3.61 19.99 -18.59
CA SER A 4 3.84 19.11 -17.45
C SER A 4 2.53 18.35 -17.15
N GLU A 5 2.19 17.35 -17.97
CA GLU A 5 1.10 16.44 -17.64
C GLU A 5 1.45 15.74 -16.33
N GLY A 6 0.59 15.91 -15.31
CA GLY A 6 0.81 15.36 -13.97
C GLY A 6 0.91 13.83 -13.94
N ASP A 7 0.98 13.25 -12.73
CA ASP A 7 1.13 11.80 -12.56
C ASP A 7 0.07 11.00 -13.35
N LYS A 8 0.52 10.00 -14.11
CA LYS A 8 -0.35 9.17 -14.97
C LYS A 8 -1.42 8.43 -14.17
N TYR A 9 -1.16 8.04 -12.94
CA TYR A 9 -2.01 7.14 -12.16
C TYR A 9 -2.75 7.81 -11.02
N ARG A 10 -2.34 9.02 -10.63
CA ARG A 10 -2.86 9.76 -9.50
C ARG A 10 -3.46 11.06 -9.98
N SER A 11 -4.67 11.33 -9.53
CA SER A 11 -5.30 12.63 -9.72
C SER A 11 -4.72 13.63 -8.70
N TYR A 12 -4.92 14.92 -8.96
CA TYR A 12 -4.58 16.00 -8.01
C TYR A 12 -3.07 16.14 -7.71
N LEU A 13 -2.24 15.86 -8.71
CA LEU A 13 -0.78 16.08 -8.72
C LEU A 13 -0.34 16.90 -9.94
N SER A 14 -1.19 17.81 -10.42
CA SER A 14 -0.75 18.82 -11.40
C SER A 14 0.24 19.81 -10.75
N GLU A 15 0.98 20.58 -11.56
CA GLU A 15 1.85 21.64 -11.03
C GLU A 15 1.09 22.64 -10.14
N GLU A 16 -0.17 22.93 -10.47
CA GLU A 16 -1.02 23.80 -9.68
C GLU A 16 -1.43 23.14 -8.36
N ASP A 17 -1.85 21.87 -8.38
CA ASP A 17 -2.17 21.13 -7.16
C ASP A 17 -0.95 21.05 -6.22
N VAL A 18 0.24 20.80 -6.78
CA VAL A 18 1.49 20.72 -6.02
C VAL A 18 1.79 22.03 -5.28
N LYS A 19 1.57 23.19 -5.91
CA LYS A 19 1.77 24.51 -5.29
C LYS A 19 0.73 24.85 -4.23
N ASN A 20 -0.49 24.35 -4.39
CA ASN A 20 -1.64 24.70 -3.54
C ASN A 20 -1.96 23.67 -2.45
N THR A 21 -1.13 22.62 -2.31
CA THR A 21 -1.32 21.56 -1.31
C THR A 21 -0.28 21.70 -0.20
N THR A 22 -0.73 21.54 1.04
CA THR A 22 0.15 21.47 2.21
C THR A 22 0.67 20.04 2.37
N TRP A 23 1.96 19.83 2.07
CA TRP A 23 2.58 18.51 2.10
C TRP A 23 3.28 18.21 3.43
N ARG A 24 3.14 16.99 3.96
CA ARG A 24 3.83 16.56 5.21
C ARG A 24 5.35 16.53 5.08
N PHE A 25 5.86 16.07 3.93
CA PHE A 25 7.29 15.82 3.69
C PHE A 25 7.77 16.44 2.37
N GLY A 26 7.07 17.47 1.88
CA GLY A 26 7.20 17.97 0.52
C GLY A 26 6.40 17.14 -0.50
N PRO A 27 6.27 17.65 -1.75
CA PRO A 27 5.49 17.00 -2.77
C PRO A 27 6.10 15.64 -3.17
N PRO A 28 5.28 14.58 -3.30
CA PRO A 28 5.79 13.26 -3.66
C PRO A 28 6.25 13.19 -5.13
N ASN A 29 7.28 12.40 -5.39
CA ASN A 29 7.64 11.94 -6.73
C ASN A 29 7.30 10.44 -6.84
N TYR A 30 6.56 10.06 -7.89
CA TYR A 30 6.12 8.69 -8.13
C TYR A 30 6.78 8.02 -9.34
N ASP A 31 7.77 8.63 -9.98
CA ASP A 31 8.42 8.12 -11.20
C ASP A 31 8.96 6.70 -11.01
N ALA A 32 9.67 6.47 -9.90
CA ALA A 32 10.26 5.17 -9.58
C ALA A 32 9.18 4.07 -9.42
N VAL A 33 8.13 4.34 -8.63
CA VAL A 33 7.08 3.35 -8.39
C VAL A 33 6.17 3.16 -9.59
N ASN A 34 6.00 4.19 -10.43
CA ASN A 34 5.24 4.08 -11.67
C ASN A 34 5.99 3.22 -12.68
N LYS A 35 7.31 3.37 -12.78
CA LYS A 35 8.17 2.49 -13.58
C LYS A 35 8.09 1.04 -13.07
N LEU A 36 8.26 0.83 -11.76
CA LEU A 36 8.11 -0.49 -11.13
C LEU A 36 6.73 -1.11 -11.41
N PHE A 37 5.68 -0.30 -11.32
CA PHE A 37 4.31 -0.74 -11.60
C PHE A 37 4.13 -1.16 -13.07
N GLU A 38 4.62 -0.37 -14.02
CA GLU A 38 4.54 -0.70 -15.45
C GLU A 38 5.33 -1.97 -15.80
N GLU A 39 6.50 -2.18 -15.20
CA GLU A 39 7.34 -3.36 -15.41
C GLU A 39 6.75 -4.63 -14.77
N GLY A 40 6.00 -4.50 -13.67
CA GLY A 40 5.57 -5.63 -12.84
C GLY A 40 4.06 -5.94 -12.82
N ARG A 41 3.22 -5.08 -13.40
CA ARG A 41 1.76 -5.28 -13.41
C ARG A 41 1.35 -6.48 -14.26
N THR A 42 0.26 -7.11 -13.84
CA THR A 42 -0.35 -8.27 -14.49
C THR A 42 -1.65 -7.92 -15.22
N LYS A 43 -2.22 -6.74 -14.95
CA LYS A 43 -3.46 -6.24 -15.53
C LYS A 43 -3.24 -4.92 -16.28
N ILE A 44 -3.78 -4.88 -17.49
CA ILE A 44 -3.90 -3.66 -18.29
C ILE A 44 -5.39 -3.43 -18.51
N TRP A 45 -5.95 -2.49 -17.76
CA TRP A 45 -7.37 -2.16 -17.83
C TRP A 45 -7.66 -1.23 -19.02
N PRO A 46 -8.77 -1.43 -19.75
CA PRO A 46 -9.19 -0.48 -20.79
C PRO A 46 -9.39 0.92 -20.22
N VAL A 47 -9.02 1.94 -20.98
CA VAL A 47 -9.19 3.35 -20.59
C VAL A 47 -10.67 3.62 -20.30
N GLY A 48 -10.97 4.20 -19.13
CA GLY A 48 -12.34 4.53 -18.72
C GLY A 48 -13.16 3.37 -18.15
N SER A 49 -12.59 2.16 -18.10
CA SER A 49 -13.18 1.01 -17.40
C SER A 49 -13.33 1.29 -15.90
N LEU A 50 -14.18 0.51 -15.23
CA LEU A 50 -14.36 0.63 -13.79
C LEU A 50 -13.06 0.31 -13.05
N GLU A 51 -12.33 -0.71 -13.48
CA GLU A 51 -11.08 -1.15 -12.88
C GLU A 51 -9.97 -0.11 -13.02
N GLU A 52 -9.87 0.53 -14.18
CA GLU A 52 -8.93 1.64 -14.40
C GLU A 52 -9.25 2.82 -13.46
N LYS A 53 -10.52 3.20 -13.34
CA LYS A 53 -10.96 4.25 -12.42
C LYS A 53 -10.70 3.91 -10.95
N VAL A 54 -10.97 2.68 -10.54
CA VAL A 54 -10.71 2.21 -9.16
C VAL A 54 -9.21 2.19 -8.88
N GLN A 55 -8.38 1.77 -9.83
CA GLN A 55 -6.92 1.82 -9.66
C GLN A 55 -6.40 3.24 -9.47
N ARG A 56 -6.92 4.20 -10.24
CA ARG A 56 -6.60 5.61 -10.05
C ARG A 56 -7.09 6.13 -8.70
N LEU A 57 -8.32 5.78 -8.30
CA LEU A 57 -8.90 6.18 -7.02
C LEU A 57 -8.05 5.71 -5.85
N VAL A 58 -7.67 4.42 -5.81
CA VAL A 58 -6.87 3.83 -4.74
C VAL A 58 -5.49 4.49 -4.64
N LYS A 59 -4.78 4.64 -5.78
CA LYS A 59 -3.45 5.30 -5.79
C LYS A 59 -3.52 6.76 -5.37
N THR A 60 -4.58 7.46 -5.75
CA THR A 60 -4.79 8.87 -5.34
C THR A 60 -5.13 8.95 -3.87
N TRP A 61 -6.03 8.09 -3.37
CA TRP A 61 -6.43 8.03 -1.97
C TRP A 61 -5.23 7.75 -1.04
N GLU A 62 -4.38 6.78 -1.41
CA GLU A 62 -3.16 6.47 -0.67
C GLU A 62 -2.18 7.66 -0.66
N MET A 63 -2.01 8.34 -1.80
CA MET A 63 -1.20 9.55 -1.88
C MET A 63 -1.70 10.63 -0.93
N GLU A 64 -3.01 10.92 -0.92
CA GLU A 64 -3.58 11.92 -0.04
C GLU A 64 -3.37 11.52 1.42
N LEU A 65 -3.70 10.28 1.77
CA LEU A 65 -3.57 9.75 3.13
C LEU A 65 -2.14 9.88 3.66
N VAL A 66 -1.13 9.56 2.85
CA VAL A 66 0.28 9.55 3.25
C VAL A 66 0.91 10.95 3.20
N HIS A 67 0.64 11.75 2.16
CA HIS A 67 1.43 12.96 1.89
C HIS A 67 0.73 14.29 2.23
N LYS A 68 -0.60 14.40 2.22
CA LYS A 68 -1.29 15.67 2.48
C LYS A 68 -1.42 15.95 3.97
N ALA A 69 -0.87 17.05 4.45
CA ALA A 69 -0.90 17.40 5.88
C ALA A 69 -2.28 17.86 6.36
N ASN A 70 -3.04 18.54 5.48
CA ASN A 70 -4.32 19.14 5.82
C ASN A 70 -5.49 18.26 5.32
N PRO A 71 -6.31 17.67 6.22
CA PRO A 71 -7.48 16.88 5.86
C PRO A 71 -8.52 17.59 4.96
N ASP A 72 -8.65 18.91 5.07
CA ASP A 72 -9.60 19.68 4.26
C ASP A 72 -9.21 19.74 2.77
N GLU A 73 -7.94 19.42 2.44
CA GLU A 73 -7.43 19.37 1.08
C GLU A 73 -7.63 17.99 0.42
N TYR A 74 -8.23 17.02 1.13
CA TYR A 74 -8.47 15.68 0.60
C TYR A 74 -9.64 15.69 -0.38
N LYS A 75 -9.37 15.18 -1.58
CA LYS A 75 -10.33 15.16 -2.69
C LYS A 75 -10.96 13.78 -2.88
N THR A 76 -10.36 12.71 -2.37
CA THR A 76 -10.87 11.33 -2.54
C THR A 76 -11.80 10.87 -1.42
N LEU A 77 -11.75 11.49 -0.24
CA LEU A 77 -12.52 11.10 0.94
C LEU A 77 -13.22 12.29 1.61
N ASP A 78 -14.22 12.02 2.46
CA ASP A 78 -14.83 12.99 3.36
C ASP A 78 -14.15 12.88 4.72
N ALA A 79 -13.23 13.81 5.02
CA ALA A 79 -12.40 13.76 6.23
C ALA A 79 -13.19 13.70 7.55
N LYS A 80 -14.45 14.18 7.57
CA LYS A 80 -15.28 14.21 8.77
C LYS A 80 -16.01 12.90 9.01
N LYS A 81 -16.32 12.16 7.95
CA LYS A 81 -17.04 10.87 8.02
C LYS A 81 -16.14 9.66 7.84
N PHE A 82 -14.97 9.87 7.25
CA PHE A 82 -14.07 8.79 6.84
C PHE A 82 -13.69 7.90 8.02
N THR A 83 -13.84 6.59 7.81
CA THR A 83 -13.33 5.55 8.69
C THR A 83 -12.50 4.53 7.94
N LEU A 84 -11.43 4.05 8.58
CA LEU A 84 -10.54 3.01 8.08
C LEU A 84 -10.53 1.83 9.05
N ASN A 85 -10.72 0.62 8.56
CA ASN A 85 -10.50 -0.60 9.33
C ASN A 85 -9.70 -1.64 8.56
N VAL A 86 -9.09 -2.56 9.31
CA VAL A 86 -8.32 -3.67 8.76
C VAL A 86 -8.72 -4.94 9.49
N ASN A 87 -9.05 -6.00 8.76
CA ASN A 87 -9.34 -7.34 9.27
C ASN A 87 -10.41 -7.35 10.39
N GLY A 88 -11.47 -6.55 10.24
CA GLY A 88 -12.59 -6.49 11.19
C GLY A 88 -12.28 -5.81 12.53
N ARG A 89 -11.14 -5.13 12.65
CA ARG A 89 -10.82 -4.29 13.83
C ARG A 89 -11.77 -3.10 13.95
N LYS A 90 -11.74 -2.43 15.12
CA LYS A 90 -12.47 -1.19 15.36
C LYS A 90 -12.16 -0.18 14.22
N PRO A 91 -13.18 0.38 13.54
CA PRO A 91 -12.96 1.47 12.60
C PRO A 91 -12.31 2.69 13.28
N LEU A 92 -11.33 3.26 12.60
CA LEU A 92 -10.59 4.44 13.03
C LEU A 92 -11.01 5.62 12.17
N THR A 93 -11.27 6.76 12.80
CA THR A 93 -11.39 8.04 12.09
C THR A 93 -10.04 8.45 11.47
N LEU A 94 -10.07 9.45 10.60
CA LEU A 94 -8.84 10.01 10.03
C LEU A 94 -7.89 10.58 11.10
N GLY A 95 -8.44 11.20 12.15
CA GLY A 95 -7.67 11.68 13.31
C GLY A 95 -7.00 10.55 14.07
N GLU A 96 -7.77 9.52 14.47
CA GLU A 96 -7.23 8.34 15.17
C GLU A 96 -6.17 7.59 14.33
N THR A 97 -6.30 7.59 13.00
CA THR A 97 -5.30 7.05 12.07
C THR A 97 -3.97 7.82 12.15
N GLY A 98 -4.05 9.16 12.26
CA GLY A 98 -2.89 10.02 12.47
C GLY A 98 -2.24 9.80 13.84
N ASP A 99 -3.04 9.73 14.89
CA ASP A 99 -2.60 9.51 16.28
C ASP A 99 -1.87 8.17 16.45
N LEU A 100 -2.27 7.16 15.68
CA LEU A 100 -1.62 5.85 15.64
C LEU A 100 -0.30 5.82 14.86
N GLY A 101 0.18 6.96 14.34
CA GLY A 101 1.44 7.04 13.60
C GLY A 101 1.30 6.67 12.12
N GLY A 102 0.13 6.92 11.52
CA GLY A 102 -0.05 6.86 10.07
C GLY A 102 -0.44 5.49 9.50
N SER A 103 -0.50 5.42 8.16
CA SER A 103 -1.08 4.29 7.43
C SER A 103 -0.39 2.96 7.72
N TYR A 104 0.96 2.89 7.70
CA TYR A 104 1.68 1.66 7.99
C TYR A 104 1.34 1.07 9.36
N ASN A 105 1.22 1.92 10.38
CA ASN A 105 0.85 1.47 11.72
C ASN A 105 -0.57 0.96 11.79
N VAL A 106 -1.52 1.57 11.06
CA VAL A 106 -2.90 1.07 10.95
C VAL A 106 -2.94 -0.27 10.20
N PHE A 107 -2.23 -0.39 9.08
CA PHE A 107 -2.19 -1.60 8.26
C PHE A 107 -1.43 -2.76 8.92
N LEU A 108 -0.48 -2.48 9.82
CA LEU A 108 0.27 -3.52 10.54
C LEU A 108 -0.16 -3.69 11.99
N GLN A 109 -1.36 -3.24 12.34
CA GLN A 109 -1.93 -3.52 13.65
C GLN A 109 -2.01 -5.01 13.92
N THR A 110 -1.50 -5.41 15.08
CA THR A 110 -1.40 -6.81 15.47
C THR A 110 -1.81 -7.02 16.93
N ALA A 111 -2.41 -8.17 17.19
CA ALA A 111 -2.68 -8.65 18.55
C ALA A 111 -1.55 -9.58 19.06
N VAL A 112 -0.54 -9.84 18.23
CA VAL A 112 0.64 -10.64 18.60
C VAL A 112 1.32 -9.98 19.82
N PRO A 113 1.74 -10.76 20.84
CA PRO A 113 2.47 -10.22 21.98
C PRO A 113 3.75 -9.50 21.54
N GLU A 114 4.11 -8.43 22.23
CA GLU A 114 5.15 -7.49 21.79
C GLU A 114 6.49 -8.16 21.45
N ASN A 115 6.91 -9.14 22.26
CA ASN A 115 8.15 -9.89 22.09
C ASN A 115 8.19 -10.79 20.83
N PHE A 116 7.06 -10.98 20.14
CA PHE A 116 6.97 -11.75 18.90
C PHE A 116 6.64 -10.87 17.68
N ARG A 117 6.60 -9.54 17.83
CA ARG A 117 6.30 -8.62 16.73
C ARG A 117 7.54 -8.38 15.88
N ILE A 118 7.46 -8.73 14.60
CA ILE A 118 8.45 -8.33 13.58
C ILE A 118 8.44 -6.80 13.39
N TYR A 119 7.25 -6.21 13.37
CA TYR A 119 7.04 -4.77 13.34
C TYR A 119 6.12 -4.40 14.52
N ASN A 120 6.54 -3.41 15.32
CA ASN A 120 5.74 -2.92 16.44
C ASN A 120 5.18 -1.52 16.13
N PRO A 121 3.89 -1.38 15.77
CA PRO A 121 3.29 -0.08 15.49
C PRO A 121 3.37 0.91 16.64
N ALA A 122 3.41 0.43 17.89
CA ALA A 122 3.48 1.30 19.07
C ALA A 122 4.81 2.05 19.21
N ASN A 123 5.86 1.60 18.50
CA ASN A 123 7.20 2.20 18.57
C ASN A 123 7.49 3.16 17.42
N GLU A 124 6.54 3.34 16.49
CA GLU A 124 6.77 4.08 15.25
C GLU A 124 5.83 5.29 15.15
N THR A 125 6.37 6.42 14.71
CA THR A 125 5.60 7.59 14.31
C THR A 125 5.25 7.52 12.82
N ALA A 126 4.43 8.45 12.34
CA ALA A 126 4.18 8.58 10.90
C ALA A 126 5.47 8.81 10.10
N GLU A 127 6.42 9.56 10.65
CA GLU A 127 7.70 9.82 10.00
C GLU A 127 8.62 8.58 10.02
N SER A 128 8.76 7.92 11.18
CA SER A 128 9.68 6.79 11.31
C SER A 128 9.19 5.56 10.55
N SER A 129 7.87 5.28 10.57
CA SER A 129 7.28 4.21 9.76
C SER A 129 7.45 4.48 8.27
N GLN A 130 7.16 5.70 7.80
CA GLN A 130 7.37 6.10 6.41
C GLN A 130 8.84 5.90 6.00
N LYS A 131 9.78 6.34 6.84
CA LYS A 131 11.23 6.17 6.60
C LYS A 131 11.63 4.70 6.52
N ILE A 132 11.12 3.84 7.41
CA ILE A 132 11.40 2.39 7.38
C ILE A 132 10.99 1.81 6.03
N PHE A 133 9.74 1.99 5.60
CA PHE A 133 9.24 1.34 4.39
C PHE A 133 9.81 1.96 3.10
N THR A 134 9.99 3.27 3.04
CA THR A 134 10.60 3.93 1.87
C THR A 134 12.08 3.62 1.72
N SER A 135 12.81 3.42 2.82
CA SER A 135 14.20 2.95 2.74
C SER A 135 14.29 1.46 2.39
N THR A 136 13.35 0.64 2.88
CA THR A 136 13.27 -0.80 2.57
C THR A 136 12.95 -1.05 1.09
N PHE A 137 12.03 -0.27 0.53
CA PHE A 137 11.56 -0.36 -0.85
C PHE A 137 11.93 0.91 -1.64
N PRO A 138 13.21 1.11 -2.00
CA PRO A 138 13.67 2.36 -2.64
C PRO A 138 13.06 2.61 -4.03
N ARG A 139 12.61 1.56 -4.73
CA ARG A 139 11.85 1.68 -5.99
C ARG A 139 10.36 1.99 -5.76
N GLY A 140 9.93 2.05 -4.50
CA GLY A 140 8.55 2.18 -4.08
C GLY A 140 7.85 0.83 -3.86
N PHE A 141 6.63 0.92 -3.33
CA PHE A 141 5.76 -0.19 -3.02
C PHE A 141 4.49 -0.08 -3.85
N ALA A 142 4.44 -0.80 -4.96
CA ALA A 142 3.42 -0.65 -5.98
C ALA A 142 2.10 -1.32 -5.54
N VAL A 143 0.97 -0.68 -5.88
CA VAL A 143 -0.38 -1.25 -5.73
C VAL A 143 -1.00 -1.54 -7.10
N GLU A 144 -1.58 -2.74 -7.24
CA GLU A 144 -2.31 -3.19 -8.43
C GLU A 144 -3.73 -3.61 -8.06
N ILE A 145 -4.70 -3.12 -8.84
CA ILE A 145 -6.07 -3.63 -8.78
C ILE A 145 -6.18 -4.80 -9.74
N LEU A 146 -6.47 -5.97 -9.19
CA LEU A 146 -6.51 -7.24 -9.92
C LEU A 146 -7.89 -7.57 -10.46
N GLN A 147 -8.93 -7.12 -9.78
CA GLN A 147 -10.33 -7.32 -10.14
C GLN A 147 -11.21 -6.34 -9.36
N VAL A 148 -12.23 -5.79 -10.00
CA VAL A 148 -13.33 -5.13 -9.30
C VAL A 148 -14.56 -6.03 -9.37
N TYR A 149 -15.20 -6.25 -8.22
CA TYR A 149 -16.39 -7.10 -8.07
C TYR A 149 -17.68 -6.28 -7.98
N SER A 150 -17.59 -5.05 -7.51
CA SER A 150 -18.73 -4.12 -7.38
C SER A 150 -18.26 -2.69 -7.62
N GLY A 151 -19.12 -1.88 -8.25
CA GLY A 151 -18.92 -0.44 -8.45
C GLY A 151 -19.59 0.42 -7.37
N PRO A 152 -19.51 1.76 -7.47
CA PRO A 152 -20.13 2.67 -6.51
C PRO A 152 -21.63 2.40 -6.30
N PRO A 153 -22.18 2.65 -5.09
CA PRO A 153 -21.52 3.32 -3.96
C PRO A 153 -20.62 2.40 -3.12
N VAL A 154 -20.71 1.07 -3.28
CA VAL A 154 -19.89 0.11 -2.53
C VAL A 154 -18.95 -0.61 -3.49
N ILE A 155 -17.74 -0.10 -3.59
CA ILE A 155 -16.69 -0.66 -4.45
C ILE A 155 -16.00 -1.79 -3.71
N VAL A 156 -16.04 -2.99 -4.28
CA VAL A 156 -15.32 -4.16 -3.74
C VAL A 156 -14.26 -4.57 -4.76
N TYR A 157 -13.00 -4.67 -4.36
CA TYR A 157 -11.91 -4.95 -5.27
C TYR A 157 -10.84 -5.87 -4.65
N LYS A 158 -10.21 -6.68 -5.50
CA LYS A 158 -9.00 -7.45 -5.17
C LYS A 158 -7.78 -6.63 -5.55
N PHE A 159 -6.79 -6.61 -4.68
CA PHE A 159 -5.53 -5.92 -4.92
C PHE A 159 -4.31 -6.80 -4.65
N ARG A 160 -3.17 -6.32 -5.16
CA ARG A 160 -1.81 -6.79 -4.88
C ARG A 160 -0.96 -5.59 -4.51
N HIS A 161 -0.17 -5.69 -3.45
CA HIS A 161 0.92 -4.77 -3.15
C HIS A 161 2.25 -5.51 -3.30
N TRP A 162 3.26 -4.87 -3.89
CA TRP A 162 4.60 -5.48 -4.03
C TRP A 162 5.73 -4.46 -4.14
N GLY A 163 6.93 -4.89 -3.76
CA GLY A 163 8.17 -4.12 -3.92
C GLY A 163 9.38 -5.04 -3.77
N PHE A 164 10.57 -4.56 -4.13
CA PHE A 164 11.81 -5.31 -3.94
C PHE A 164 12.52 -4.82 -2.67
N MET A 165 12.87 -5.75 -1.77
CA MET A 165 13.54 -5.45 -0.50
C MET A 165 15.03 -5.16 -0.74
N GLU A 166 15.31 -4.00 -1.30
CA GLU A 166 16.68 -3.56 -1.65
C GLU A 166 17.33 -2.69 -0.59
N GLY A 167 16.55 -2.23 0.40
CA GLY A 167 17.06 -1.63 1.62
C GLY A 167 16.85 -2.51 2.86
N PRO A 168 17.48 -2.13 3.98
CA PRO A 168 17.36 -2.88 5.22
C PRO A 168 15.99 -2.66 5.86
N PHE A 169 15.51 -3.68 6.59
CA PHE A 169 14.28 -3.59 7.38
C PHE A 169 14.57 -3.97 8.83
N LYS A 170 14.49 -3.01 9.76
CA LYS A 170 14.56 -3.28 11.22
C LYS A 170 15.74 -4.17 11.67
N GLY A 171 16.90 -4.04 11.02
CA GLY A 171 18.11 -4.83 11.30
C GLY A 171 18.31 -6.05 10.39
N HIS A 172 17.31 -6.40 9.57
CA HIS A 172 17.45 -7.39 8.52
C HIS A 172 18.11 -6.78 7.28
N ALA A 173 19.07 -7.50 6.70
CA ALA A 173 19.79 -7.08 5.51
C ALA A 173 18.88 -7.14 4.25
N PRO A 174 19.12 -6.27 3.25
CA PRO A 174 18.37 -6.32 1.99
C PRO A 174 18.58 -7.66 1.28
N THR A 175 17.48 -8.33 0.95
CA THR A 175 17.51 -9.61 0.23
C THR A 175 17.58 -9.42 -1.28
N GLY A 176 17.04 -8.30 -1.78
CA GLY A 176 16.79 -8.03 -3.20
C GLY A 176 15.61 -8.82 -3.77
N GLU A 177 14.92 -9.62 -2.96
CA GLU A 177 13.75 -10.40 -3.40
C GLU A 177 12.50 -9.53 -3.45
N MET A 178 11.53 -9.94 -4.27
CA MET A 178 10.21 -9.33 -4.29
C MET A 178 9.43 -9.76 -3.05
N VAL A 179 8.90 -8.78 -2.33
CA VAL A 179 7.93 -8.97 -1.26
C VAL A 179 6.58 -8.55 -1.79
N GLU A 180 5.57 -9.42 -1.68
CA GLU A 180 4.22 -9.16 -2.17
C GLU A 180 3.16 -9.72 -1.24
N PHE A 181 1.99 -9.09 -1.24
CA PHE A 181 0.82 -9.63 -0.57
C PHE A 181 -0.46 -9.25 -1.33
N PHE A 182 -1.52 -10.00 -1.06
CA PHE A 182 -2.81 -9.85 -1.72
C PHE A 182 -3.91 -9.61 -0.70
N GLY A 183 -4.95 -8.91 -1.14
CA GLY A 183 -6.10 -8.64 -0.29
C GLY A 183 -7.36 -8.29 -1.06
N LEU A 184 -8.42 -8.12 -0.29
CA LEU A 184 -9.66 -7.49 -0.71
C LEU A 184 -9.83 -6.19 0.05
N ALA A 185 -10.41 -5.20 -0.62
CA ALA A 185 -10.82 -3.97 0.05
C ALA A 185 -12.20 -3.52 -0.42
N ILE A 186 -12.88 -2.82 0.49
CA ILE A 186 -14.22 -2.29 0.31
C ILE A 186 -14.15 -0.78 0.55
N PHE A 187 -14.51 0.01 -0.46
CA PHE A 187 -14.71 1.45 -0.33
C PHE A 187 -16.20 1.77 -0.42
N GLU A 188 -16.73 2.46 0.58
CA GLU A 188 -18.07 3.04 0.55
C GLU A 188 -17.96 4.52 0.22
N LEU A 189 -18.69 4.96 -0.81
CA LEU A 189 -18.72 6.32 -1.30
C LEU A 189 -20.05 6.99 -0.94
N ASP A 190 -20.00 8.27 -0.58
CA ASP A 190 -21.19 9.08 -0.39
C ASP A 190 -21.77 9.62 -1.71
N GLY A 191 -22.84 10.41 -1.62
CA GLY A 191 -23.50 11.02 -2.77
C GLY A 191 -22.63 12.01 -3.56
N GLN A 192 -21.47 12.43 -3.02
CA GLN A 192 -20.48 13.27 -3.70
C GLN A 192 -19.31 12.45 -4.25
N SER A 193 -19.43 11.12 -4.27
CA SER A 193 -18.37 10.19 -4.66
C SER A 193 -17.11 10.28 -3.80
N LYS A 194 -17.25 10.69 -2.53
CA LYS A 194 -16.17 10.70 -1.54
C LYS A 194 -16.18 9.42 -0.73
N ILE A 195 -15.02 8.83 -0.51
CA ILE A 195 -14.88 7.67 0.36
C ILE A 195 -15.23 8.10 1.81
N VAL A 196 -16.21 7.42 2.40
CA VAL A 196 -16.60 7.57 3.81
C VAL A 196 -16.23 6.36 4.66
N LYS A 197 -15.98 5.22 4.03
CA LYS A 197 -15.52 4.00 4.70
C LYS A 197 -14.53 3.25 3.82
N ALA A 198 -13.44 2.78 4.43
CA ALA A 198 -12.48 1.89 3.81
C ALA A 198 -12.22 0.69 4.73
N GLU A 199 -12.39 -0.52 4.18
CA GLU A 199 -12.15 -1.78 4.90
C GLU A 199 -11.17 -2.63 4.11
N PHE A 200 -10.15 -3.16 4.78
CA PHE A 200 -9.13 -4.00 4.15
C PHE A 200 -9.08 -5.38 4.79
N PHE A 201 -8.94 -6.40 3.95
CA PHE A 201 -8.86 -7.80 4.34
C PHE A 201 -7.67 -8.46 3.66
N TYR A 202 -6.64 -8.81 4.43
CA TYR A 202 -5.43 -9.47 3.95
C TYR A 202 -4.66 -10.09 5.12
N ASP A 203 -3.66 -10.91 4.80
CA ASP A 203 -2.72 -11.47 5.76
C ASP A 203 -1.47 -10.57 5.89
N PRO A 204 -1.27 -9.87 7.02
CA PRO A 204 -0.07 -9.08 7.24
C PRO A 204 1.21 -9.94 7.30
N GLY A 205 1.08 -11.24 7.60
CA GLY A 205 2.18 -12.19 7.64
C GLY A 205 2.89 -12.31 6.29
N GLN A 206 2.16 -12.28 5.17
CA GLN A 206 2.75 -12.34 3.82
C GLN A 206 3.75 -11.20 3.57
N LEU A 207 3.43 -10.00 4.05
CA LEU A 207 4.34 -8.85 3.97
C LEU A 207 5.52 -9.02 4.93
N LEU A 208 5.26 -9.32 6.20
CA LEU A 208 6.29 -9.36 7.23
C LEU A 208 7.28 -10.52 7.05
N GLU A 209 6.84 -11.68 6.59
CA GLU A 209 7.69 -12.84 6.30
C GLU A 209 8.72 -12.51 5.22
N GLY A 210 8.30 -11.88 4.13
CA GLY A 210 9.21 -11.48 3.05
C GLY A 210 10.27 -10.45 3.50
N LEU A 211 10.01 -9.71 4.57
CA LEU A 211 10.91 -8.69 5.12
C LEU A 211 11.93 -9.22 6.13
N VAL A 212 11.72 -10.41 6.68
CA VAL A 212 12.63 -11.03 7.66
C VAL A 212 13.32 -12.28 7.14
N LYS A 213 12.96 -12.72 5.93
CA LYS A 213 13.57 -13.86 5.28
C LYS A 213 15.07 -13.64 5.14
N GLU A 214 15.86 -14.56 5.67
CA GLU A 214 17.29 -14.56 5.44
C GLU A 214 17.57 -14.96 3.99
N LYS A 215 18.61 -14.37 3.41
CA LYS A 215 19.04 -14.73 2.06
C LYS A 215 19.51 -16.19 2.10
N MET A 216 18.72 -17.09 1.52
CA MET A 216 19.12 -18.49 1.44
C MET A 216 20.44 -18.59 0.66
N SER A 217 21.46 -19.25 1.23
CA SER A 217 22.69 -19.52 0.50
C SER A 217 22.38 -20.41 -0.72
N GLU A 218 23.19 -20.32 -1.77
CA GLU A 218 22.98 -21.13 -2.99
C GLU A 218 23.01 -22.64 -2.71
N GLU A 219 23.69 -23.07 -1.64
CA GLU A 219 23.76 -24.46 -1.18
C GLU A 219 22.40 -25.00 -0.70
N TYR A 220 21.57 -24.19 -0.01
CA TYR A 220 20.24 -24.64 0.47
C TYR A 220 19.19 -24.73 -0.66
N LYS A 221 19.40 -24.04 -1.80
CA LYS A 221 18.50 -24.16 -2.97
C LYS A 221 18.62 -25.53 -3.64
N THR A 222 19.75 -26.21 -3.49
CA THR A 222 19.98 -27.52 -4.13
C THR A 222 19.33 -28.66 -3.33
N GLU A 223 19.27 -28.58 -2.00
CA GLU A 223 18.68 -29.63 -1.16
C GLU A 223 17.14 -29.64 -1.19
N THR A 224 16.50 -28.47 -1.19
CA THR A 224 15.02 -28.34 -1.14
C THR A 224 14.33 -28.76 -2.42
N ALA A 225 15.01 -28.71 -3.58
CA ALA A 225 14.49 -29.27 -4.83
C ALA A 225 14.35 -30.80 -4.81
N SER A 226 15.01 -31.50 -3.85
CA SER A 226 15.02 -32.97 -3.78
C SER A 226 13.97 -33.58 -2.84
N SER A 227 13.23 -32.78 -2.06
CA SER A 227 12.32 -33.31 -1.02
C SER A 227 10.86 -32.87 -1.20
N CYS A 228 10.25 -33.11 -2.36
CA CYS A 228 8.78 -33.10 -2.47
C CYS A 228 8.21 -34.44 -1.96
N PRO A 229 7.55 -34.50 -0.78
CA PRO A 229 6.98 -35.75 -0.27
C PRO A 229 5.65 -36.13 -0.96
N PHE A 230 5.18 -35.31 -1.92
CA PHE A 230 3.92 -35.51 -2.63
C PHE A 230 4.06 -36.22 -3.99
N ILE A 231 5.28 -36.61 -4.38
CA ILE A 231 5.54 -37.34 -5.65
C ILE A 231 6.03 -38.78 -5.39
N SER A 232 5.98 -39.29 -4.15
CA SER A 232 6.17 -40.73 -3.90
C SER A 232 4.84 -41.47 -3.83
N ALA A 233 4.17 -41.61 -4.97
CA ALA A 233 3.13 -42.63 -5.17
C ALA A 233 2.84 -42.83 -6.67
N ALA A 234 3.56 -43.78 -7.29
CA ALA A 234 3.06 -44.76 -8.25
C ALA A 234 4.15 -45.78 -8.54
#